data_AF-A0A6I4WA02-F1
#
_entry.id   AF-A0A6I4WA02-F1
#
_cell.length_a   1.000
_cell.length_b   1.000
_cell.length_c   1.000
_cell.angle_alpha   90.00
_cell.angle_beta   90.00
_cell.angle_gamma   90.00
#
_symmetry.space_group_name_H-M   'P 1'
#
loop_
_entity.id
_entity.type
_entity.pdbx_description
1 polymer ?
#
loop_
_entity_poly.entity_id
_entity_poly.type
_entity_poly.pdbx_seq_one_letter_code
_entity_poly.pdbx_strand_id
1 'polypeptide(L)'
;MTAAAPGETVPGIGTFFVGIDVAPGRYRCAEAKGGWWVRFTGPGGGEPVGSWPLPPGPAEVDISPTDFAFETHVASHWERVGAPLGPPARALPGEARPVADPTLRADLDSIVRRGRPLVWLGPLALLALGAGAAALLGMWLVPVALVGALLWAIVPGVTLDARRARELDRRRDRYVVPEDLDAPARALLARAQRAIDTVLTAEVHREGLLDAIDNTVTLPRQEWEIAQILARQARLRTARDADAVEDELPEVEAALRPLREKLDRSVAAVTRRVEALERYAERAVAADEALRAQRRLEALTRDAHEYDALLADATRDELAIPAIERLTEQGDALVRALRERLAAAAEAGGDLPLPVDPPAEP
;
A
#
# COMPACT_ATOMS: atom_id res chain seq x y z
N MET A 1 -10.79 5.13 12.47
CA MET A 1 -10.99 4.19 11.35
C MET A 1 -9.92 4.52 10.33
N THR A 2 -8.79 3.82 10.40
CA THR A 2 -7.62 4.04 9.55
C THR A 2 -7.96 3.55 8.15
N ALA A 3 -7.94 4.45 7.16
CA ALA A 3 -8.04 4.06 5.76
C ALA A 3 -6.83 3.16 5.45
N ALA A 4 -7.11 1.91 5.05
CA ALA A 4 -6.07 0.97 4.63
C ALA A 4 -5.27 1.60 3.47
N ALA A 5 -3.95 1.39 3.46
CA ALA A 5 -3.12 1.92 2.40
C ALA A 5 -3.57 1.34 1.04
N PRO A 6 -3.52 2.12 -0.06
CA PRO A 6 -3.86 1.61 -1.39
C PRO A 6 -3.02 0.36 -1.69
N GLY A 7 -3.70 -0.76 -1.99
CA GLY A 7 -3.08 -2.05 -2.29
C GLY A 7 -2.97 -3.06 -1.13
N GLU A 8 -3.46 -2.76 0.09
CA GLU A 8 -3.52 -3.73 1.19
C GLU A 8 -4.79 -4.58 1.22
N THR A 9 -5.87 -4.09 0.62
CA THR A 9 -7.14 -4.80 0.51
C THR A 9 -7.58 -4.86 -0.95
N VAL A 10 -8.04 -6.03 -1.39
CA VAL A 10 -8.57 -6.24 -2.74
C VAL A 10 -10.06 -6.54 -2.63
N PRO A 11 -10.94 -5.77 -3.31
CA PRO A 11 -12.36 -6.06 -3.34
C PRO A 11 -12.63 -7.49 -3.82
N GLY A 12 -13.67 -8.13 -3.28
CA GLY A 12 -13.96 -9.51 -3.62
C GLY A 12 -14.34 -9.76 -5.07
N ILE A 13 -14.76 -8.72 -5.80
CA ILE A 13 -15.21 -8.85 -7.20
C ILE A 13 -14.47 -7.82 -8.05
N GLY A 14 -13.75 -8.28 -9.08
CA GLY A 14 -13.08 -7.41 -10.05
C GLY A 14 -11.86 -8.05 -10.70
N THR A 15 -11.22 -7.29 -11.60
CA THR A 15 -9.93 -7.62 -12.21
C THR A 15 -8.90 -6.57 -11.79
N PHE A 16 -7.79 -7.02 -11.21
CA PHE A 16 -6.78 -6.18 -10.57
C PHE A 16 -5.42 -6.44 -11.19
N PHE A 17 -4.78 -5.44 -11.80
CA PHE A 17 -3.42 -5.57 -12.32
C PHE A 17 -2.38 -5.54 -11.20
N VAL A 18 -1.46 -6.49 -11.22
CA VAL A 18 -0.48 -6.61 -10.14
C VAL A 18 0.55 -5.49 -10.26
N GLY A 19 0.85 -4.84 -9.13
CA GLY A 19 1.72 -3.65 -9.10
C GLY A 19 1.02 -2.34 -9.43
N ILE A 20 -0.28 -2.36 -9.79
CA ILE A 20 -1.10 -1.17 -10.06
C ILE A 20 -2.32 -1.15 -9.13
N ASP A 21 -3.10 -2.22 -9.13
CA ASP A 21 -4.29 -2.43 -8.32
C ASP A 21 -4.01 -3.14 -7.01
N VAL A 22 -3.18 -4.17 -7.10
CA VAL A 22 -2.91 -5.10 -6.04
C VAL A 22 -1.41 -5.19 -5.85
N ALA A 23 -0.95 -4.94 -4.62
CA ALA A 23 0.46 -5.09 -4.32
C ALA A 23 0.83 -6.58 -4.36
N PRO A 24 2.02 -6.96 -4.85
CA PRO A 24 2.50 -8.33 -4.70
C PRO A 24 2.52 -8.74 -3.22
N GLY A 25 2.04 -9.94 -2.93
CA GLY A 25 1.88 -10.39 -1.56
C GLY A 25 0.96 -11.58 -1.41
N ARG A 26 0.92 -12.08 -0.18
CA ARG A 26 -0.05 -13.09 0.21
C ARG A 26 -1.30 -12.42 0.71
N TYR A 27 -2.43 -12.88 0.21
CA TYR A 27 -3.75 -12.37 0.53
C TYR A 27 -4.61 -13.48 1.12
N ARG A 28 -5.48 -13.10 2.06
CA ARG A 28 -6.42 -13.99 2.72
C ARG A 28 -7.82 -13.41 2.62
N CYS A 29 -8.76 -14.24 2.20
CA CYS A 29 -10.19 -13.95 2.18
C CYS A 29 -10.86 -14.81 3.26
N ALA A 30 -11.45 -14.19 4.28
CA ALA A 30 -12.07 -14.92 5.39
C ALA A 30 -13.32 -15.72 4.95
N GLU A 31 -14.12 -15.14 4.03
CA GLU A 31 -15.35 -15.75 3.52
C GLU A 31 -15.28 -15.93 2.01
N ALA A 32 -14.65 -17.03 1.60
CA ALA A 32 -14.42 -17.34 0.19
C ALA A 32 -15.44 -18.34 -0.41
N LYS A 33 -16.29 -18.93 0.43
CA LYS A 33 -17.15 -20.08 0.07
C LYS A 33 -17.92 -19.85 -1.24
N GLY A 34 -17.74 -20.76 -2.20
CA GLY A 34 -18.44 -20.73 -3.48
C GLY A 34 -17.97 -19.63 -4.44
N GLY A 35 -16.98 -18.82 -4.04
CA GLY A 35 -16.28 -17.88 -4.89
C GLY A 35 -15.16 -18.54 -5.71
N TRP A 36 -14.41 -17.70 -6.42
CA TRP A 36 -13.21 -18.07 -7.16
C TRP A 36 -12.21 -16.93 -7.24
N TRP A 37 -10.99 -17.31 -7.63
CA TRP A 37 -9.97 -16.37 -8.07
C TRP A 37 -9.15 -16.97 -9.20
N VAL A 38 -8.54 -16.10 -10.01
CA VAL A 38 -7.66 -16.44 -11.13
C VAL A 38 -6.48 -15.47 -11.11
N ARG A 39 -5.28 -16.00 -11.22
CA ARG A 39 -4.03 -15.27 -11.42
C ARG A 39 -3.57 -15.51 -12.84
N PHE A 40 -3.35 -14.44 -13.57
CA PHE A 40 -2.69 -14.48 -14.87
C PHE A 40 -1.19 -14.50 -14.59
N THR A 41 -0.62 -15.70 -14.61
CA THR A 41 0.77 -15.91 -14.20
C THR A 41 1.71 -15.53 -15.32
N GLY A 42 2.88 -15.07 -14.92
CA GLY A 42 3.93 -14.77 -15.86
C GLY A 42 3.70 -13.50 -16.67
N PRO A 43 4.80 -12.96 -17.19
CA PRO A 43 4.81 -11.58 -17.63
C PRO A 43 4.07 -11.40 -18.98
N GLY A 44 3.91 -12.44 -19.82
CA GLY A 44 3.05 -12.39 -21.03
C GLY A 44 1.58 -12.81 -20.86
N GLY A 45 1.09 -13.06 -19.65
CA GLY A 45 -0.20 -13.74 -19.45
C GLY A 45 -0.12 -15.23 -19.81
N GLY A 46 0.80 -15.94 -19.16
CA GLY A 46 0.92 -17.40 -19.22
C GLY A 46 -0.34 -18.13 -18.76
N GLU A 47 -0.26 -19.46 -18.63
CA GLU A 47 -1.45 -20.25 -18.25
C GLU A 47 -2.06 -19.69 -16.95
N PRO A 48 -3.34 -19.26 -16.99
CA PRO A 48 -3.99 -18.72 -15.82
C PRO A 48 -4.09 -19.80 -14.75
N VAL A 49 -3.69 -19.44 -13.53
CA VAL A 49 -3.79 -20.31 -12.35
C VAL A 49 -4.98 -19.82 -11.55
N GLY A 50 -6.00 -20.66 -11.40
CA GLY A 50 -7.20 -20.30 -10.67
C GLY A 50 -7.66 -21.38 -9.71
N SER A 51 -8.52 -21.01 -8.77
CA SER A 51 -9.18 -21.94 -7.86
C SER A 51 -10.68 -21.69 -7.84
N TRP A 52 -11.44 -22.74 -8.13
CA TRP A 52 -12.90 -22.77 -8.05
C TRP A 52 -13.41 -24.22 -7.90
N PRO A 53 -14.52 -24.45 -7.16
CA PRO A 53 -15.09 -23.54 -6.19
C PRO A 53 -14.23 -23.47 -4.93
N LEU A 54 -14.14 -22.28 -4.33
CA LEU A 54 -13.41 -22.13 -3.07
C LEU A 54 -14.16 -22.85 -1.94
N PRO A 55 -13.44 -23.64 -1.11
CA PRO A 55 -14.04 -24.41 -0.03
C PRO A 55 -14.64 -23.50 1.06
N PRO A 56 -15.52 -24.04 1.93
CA PRO A 56 -15.97 -23.32 3.11
C PRO A 56 -14.77 -23.03 4.04
N GLY A 57 -14.63 -21.78 4.46
CA GLY A 57 -13.53 -21.30 5.30
C GLY A 57 -12.67 -20.24 4.60
N PRO A 58 -11.54 -19.87 5.22
CA PRO A 58 -10.64 -18.87 4.67
C PRO A 58 -9.90 -19.41 3.45
N ALA A 59 -9.83 -18.63 2.38
CA ALA A 59 -8.97 -18.91 1.24
C ALA A 59 -7.74 -18.02 1.28
N GLU A 60 -6.60 -18.56 0.85
CA GLU A 60 -5.37 -17.79 0.67
C GLU A 60 -4.94 -17.86 -0.79
N VAL A 61 -4.40 -16.74 -1.27
CA VAL A 61 -3.78 -16.63 -2.57
C VAL A 61 -2.46 -15.91 -2.42
N ASP A 62 -1.43 -16.45 -3.04
CA ASP A 62 -0.16 -15.76 -3.19
C ASP A 62 -0.17 -15.00 -4.51
N ILE A 63 0.23 -13.73 -4.57
CA ILE A 63 0.28 -12.93 -5.80
C ILE A 63 1.75 -12.54 -6.02
N SER A 64 2.34 -13.08 -7.08
CA SER A 64 3.73 -12.84 -7.47
C SER A 64 3.89 -11.44 -8.06
N PRO A 65 5.04 -10.76 -7.88
CA PRO A 65 5.32 -9.50 -8.58
C PRO A 65 5.40 -9.65 -10.11
N THR A 66 5.58 -10.87 -10.62
CA THR A 66 5.58 -11.19 -12.05
C THR A 66 4.23 -11.62 -12.59
N ASP A 67 3.21 -11.73 -11.72
CA ASP A 67 1.85 -11.93 -12.19
C ASP A 67 1.39 -10.69 -12.93
N PHE A 68 0.59 -10.88 -13.98
CA PHE A 68 0.07 -9.79 -14.78
C PHE A 68 -1.20 -9.19 -14.13
N ALA A 69 -2.13 -10.05 -13.77
CA ALA A 69 -3.42 -9.65 -13.21
C ALA A 69 -3.97 -10.72 -12.26
N PHE A 70 -4.84 -10.27 -11.36
CA PHE A 70 -5.59 -11.05 -10.39
C PHE A 70 -7.08 -10.75 -10.57
N GLU A 71 -7.86 -11.73 -10.98
CA GLU A 71 -9.31 -11.62 -11.08
C GLU A 71 -9.95 -12.42 -9.94
N THR A 72 -10.94 -11.85 -9.26
CA THR A 72 -11.62 -12.54 -8.17
C THR A 72 -13.12 -12.31 -8.18
N HIS A 73 -13.83 -13.28 -7.62
CA HIS A 73 -15.23 -13.16 -7.26
C HIS A 73 -15.53 -13.96 -5.99
N VAL A 74 -15.37 -13.32 -4.85
CA VAL A 74 -15.72 -13.76 -3.51
C VAL A 74 -16.74 -12.80 -2.89
N ALA A 75 -17.48 -13.26 -1.88
CA ALA A 75 -18.54 -12.45 -1.26
C ALA A 75 -17.99 -11.33 -0.37
N SER A 76 -16.77 -11.49 0.13
CA SER A 76 -16.08 -10.55 1.02
C SER A 76 -14.96 -9.81 0.29
N HIS A 77 -13.78 -9.69 0.88
CA HIS A 77 -12.61 -9.04 0.32
C HIS A 77 -11.35 -9.82 0.70
N TRP A 78 -10.27 -9.52 0.04
CA TRP A 78 -8.95 -10.07 0.35
C TRP A 78 -8.15 -9.06 1.17
N GLU A 79 -7.50 -9.53 2.22
CA GLU A 79 -6.58 -8.74 3.03
C GLU A 79 -5.17 -9.26 2.87
N ARG A 80 -4.20 -8.36 2.68
CA ARG A 80 -2.79 -8.73 2.58
C ARG A 80 -2.28 -9.18 3.95
N VAL A 81 -1.91 -10.47 4.05
CA VAL A 81 -1.44 -11.10 5.29
C VAL A 81 0.08 -11.24 5.36
N GLY A 82 0.79 -10.99 4.26
CA GLY A 82 2.25 -11.00 4.27
C GLY A 82 2.90 -10.90 2.90
N ALA A 83 4.22 -11.09 2.88
CA ALA A 83 5.00 -11.20 1.65
C ALA A 83 4.70 -12.54 0.92
N PRO A 84 4.99 -12.61 -0.40
CA PRO A 84 4.81 -13.83 -1.19
C PRO A 84 5.56 -15.05 -0.62
N LEU A 85 5.02 -16.27 -0.80
CA LEU A 85 5.66 -17.54 -0.44
C LEU A 85 6.52 -18.07 -1.59
N GLY A 86 7.82 -18.18 -1.34
CA GLY A 86 8.81 -18.71 -2.28
C GLY A 86 10.10 -17.91 -2.18
N PRO A 87 11.21 -18.35 -2.82
CA PRO A 87 12.25 -17.38 -3.14
C PRO A 87 11.52 -16.23 -3.84
N PRO A 88 11.77 -14.97 -3.48
CA PRO A 88 11.19 -13.91 -4.26
C PRO A 88 11.58 -14.24 -5.70
N ALA A 89 10.60 -14.38 -6.60
CA ALA A 89 10.81 -13.80 -7.91
C ALA A 89 11.00 -12.32 -7.57
N ARG A 90 12.20 -11.98 -7.10
CA ARG A 90 12.61 -10.63 -6.86
C ARG A 90 12.37 -10.09 -8.24
N ALA A 91 11.43 -9.17 -8.38
CA ALA A 91 11.74 -8.05 -9.21
C ALA A 91 13.12 -7.62 -8.70
N LEU A 92 14.18 -8.11 -9.34
CA LEU A 92 15.53 -7.73 -8.96
C LEU A 92 15.50 -6.20 -8.95
N PRO A 93 16.18 -5.51 -8.03
CA PRO A 93 16.20 -4.05 -8.05
C PRO A 93 16.53 -3.57 -9.49
N GLY A 94 15.54 -3.07 -10.23
CA GLY A 94 15.67 -2.79 -11.68
C GLY A 94 14.81 -3.61 -12.65
N GLU A 95 14.02 -4.60 -12.21
CA GLU A 95 13.02 -5.27 -13.06
C GLU A 95 11.73 -4.44 -13.11
N ALA A 96 11.33 -4.08 -14.33
CA ALA A 96 10.12 -3.30 -14.55
C ALA A 96 8.87 -4.15 -14.25
N ARG A 97 7.88 -3.57 -13.57
CA ARG A 97 6.55 -4.19 -13.42
C ARG A 97 5.72 -4.00 -14.70
N PRO A 98 4.74 -4.88 -14.98
CA PRO A 98 3.74 -4.65 -16.02
C PRO A 98 3.02 -3.32 -15.83
N VAL A 99 2.70 -2.64 -16.93
CA VAL A 99 1.97 -1.36 -16.93
C VAL A 99 0.74 -1.47 -17.80
N ALA A 100 -0.42 -1.07 -17.28
CA ALA A 100 -1.68 -1.08 -18.00
C ALA A 100 -2.22 0.33 -18.19
N ASP A 101 -3.04 0.52 -19.22
CA ASP A 101 -3.82 1.73 -19.44
C ASP A 101 -4.72 2.00 -18.22
N PRO A 102 -4.63 3.19 -17.57
CA PRO A 102 -5.44 3.53 -16.40
C PRO A 102 -6.95 3.42 -16.63
N THR A 103 -7.42 3.54 -17.88
CA THR A 103 -8.83 3.43 -18.25
C THR A 103 -9.29 1.99 -18.49
N LEU A 104 -8.35 1.05 -18.67
CA LEU A 104 -8.66 -0.38 -18.88
C LEU A 104 -9.29 -1.01 -17.64
N ARG A 105 -8.90 -0.55 -16.45
CA ARG A 105 -9.46 -0.94 -15.16
C ARG A 105 -10.98 -0.79 -15.12
N ALA A 106 -11.49 0.40 -15.41
CA ALA A 106 -12.92 0.71 -15.34
C ALA A 106 -13.73 -0.09 -16.39
N ASP A 107 -13.15 -0.32 -17.57
CA ASP A 107 -13.78 -1.08 -18.64
C ASP A 107 -13.93 -2.57 -18.27
N LEU A 108 -12.90 -3.18 -17.67
CA LEU A 108 -12.92 -4.58 -17.26
C LEU A 108 -13.92 -4.84 -16.12
N ASP A 109 -14.01 -3.94 -15.15
CA ASP A 109 -14.98 -4.03 -14.05
C ASP A 109 -16.44 -4.05 -14.54
N SER A 110 -16.73 -3.32 -15.63
CA SER A 110 -18.06 -3.30 -16.24
C SER A 110 -18.44 -4.64 -16.89
N ILE A 111 -17.44 -5.36 -17.42
CA ILE A 111 -17.61 -6.66 -18.09
C ILE A 111 -17.85 -7.76 -17.05
N VAL A 112 -17.10 -7.75 -15.95
CA VAL A 112 -17.27 -8.71 -14.84
C VAL A 112 -18.67 -8.62 -14.22
N ARG A 113 -19.24 -7.41 -14.09
CA ARG A 113 -20.62 -7.22 -13.58
C ARG A 113 -21.70 -7.70 -14.55
N ARG A 114 -21.49 -7.59 -15.86
CA ARG A 114 -22.53 -7.85 -16.88
C ARG A 114 -22.66 -9.34 -17.26
N GLY A 115 -21.64 -10.17 -16.98
CA GLY A 115 -21.56 -11.55 -17.47
C GLY A 115 -22.39 -12.62 -16.75
N ARG A 116 -23.11 -12.33 -15.66
CA ARG A 116 -23.59 -13.39 -14.74
C ARG A 116 -25.01 -13.95 -14.85
N PRO A 117 -26.09 -13.25 -15.27
CA PRO A 117 -27.42 -13.84 -15.06
C PRO A 117 -27.73 -15.01 -16.00
N LEU A 118 -27.10 -15.07 -17.18
CA LEU A 118 -27.49 -16.04 -18.21
C LEU A 118 -26.68 -17.34 -18.19
N VAL A 119 -25.41 -17.30 -17.76
CA VAL A 119 -24.58 -18.50 -17.71
C VAL A 119 -25.16 -19.47 -16.69
N TRP A 120 -25.53 -19.04 -15.48
CA TRP A 120 -26.08 -19.94 -14.44
C TRP A 120 -27.37 -20.69 -14.82
N LEU A 121 -28.11 -20.22 -15.84
CA LEU A 121 -29.30 -20.90 -16.38
C LEU A 121 -28.96 -22.04 -17.35
N GLY A 122 -27.72 -22.10 -17.86
CA GLY A 122 -27.26 -23.10 -18.81
C GLY A 122 -27.48 -24.57 -18.42
N PRO A 123 -27.15 -25.03 -17.19
CA PRO A 123 -27.32 -26.43 -16.81
C PRO A 123 -28.80 -26.73 -16.58
N LEU A 124 -29.58 -25.75 -16.10
CA LEU A 124 -31.01 -25.88 -15.86
C LEU A 124 -31.79 -25.95 -17.18
N ALA A 125 -31.37 -25.19 -18.19
CA ALA A 125 -31.88 -25.29 -19.56
C ALA A 125 -31.49 -26.62 -20.23
N LEU A 126 -30.26 -27.11 -20.04
CA LEU A 126 -29.81 -28.42 -20.55
C LEU A 126 -30.59 -29.58 -19.93
N LEU A 127 -30.83 -29.53 -18.62
CA LEU A 127 -31.64 -30.51 -17.91
C LEU A 127 -33.12 -30.42 -18.32
N ALA A 128 -33.68 -29.22 -18.49
CA ALA A 128 -35.05 -29.04 -18.96
C ALA A 128 -35.24 -29.55 -20.40
N LEU A 129 -34.28 -29.28 -21.29
CA LEU A 129 -34.27 -29.78 -22.67
C LEU A 129 -34.13 -31.31 -22.69
N GLY A 130 -33.23 -31.87 -21.88
CA GLY A 130 -33.04 -33.31 -21.73
C GLY A 130 -34.27 -34.03 -21.19
N ALA A 131 -34.93 -33.44 -20.20
CA ALA A 131 -36.19 -33.96 -19.64
C ALA A 131 -37.34 -33.91 -20.65
N GLY A 132 -37.47 -32.81 -21.40
CA GLY A 132 -38.47 -32.69 -22.48
C GLY A 132 -38.21 -33.68 -23.63
N ALA A 133 -36.95 -33.86 -24.02
CA ALA A 133 -36.57 -34.81 -25.05
C ALA A 133 -36.75 -36.27 -24.58
N ALA A 134 -36.52 -36.56 -23.30
CA ALA A 134 -36.73 -37.90 -22.73
C ALA A 134 -38.21 -38.35 -22.81
N ALA A 135 -39.16 -37.41 -22.71
CA ALA A 135 -40.58 -37.70 -22.90
C ALA A 135 -40.95 -38.08 -24.34
N LEU A 136 -40.14 -37.67 -25.33
CA LEU A 136 -40.39 -37.90 -26.77
C LEU A 136 -39.54 -39.04 -27.36
N LEU A 137 -38.28 -39.16 -26.93
CA LEU A 137 -37.24 -40.00 -27.56
C LEU A 137 -36.69 -41.08 -26.62
N GLY A 138 -37.14 -41.09 -25.35
CA GLY A 138 -36.83 -42.12 -24.37
C GLY A 138 -35.90 -41.69 -23.23
N MET A 139 -36.01 -42.37 -22.09
CA MET A 139 -35.36 -42.06 -20.80
C MET A 139 -33.82 -42.04 -20.85
N TRP A 140 -33.21 -42.65 -21.87
CA TRP A 140 -31.75 -42.70 -22.04
C TRP A 140 -31.09 -41.33 -22.26
N LEU A 141 -31.86 -40.29 -22.58
CA LEU A 141 -31.38 -38.91 -22.70
C LEU A 141 -31.15 -38.20 -21.36
N VAL A 142 -31.76 -38.70 -20.27
CA VAL A 142 -31.56 -38.14 -18.91
C VAL A 142 -30.10 -38.27 -18.44
N PRO A 143 -29.44 -39.44 -18.50
CA PRO A 143 -28.03 -39.54 -18.10
C PRO A 143 -27.11 -38.72 -19.03
N VAL A 144 -27.43 -38.60 -20.32
CA VAL A 144 -26.68 -37.75 -21.26
C VAL A 144 -26.81 -36.26 -20.89
N ALA A 145 -28.01 -35.79 -20.55
CA ALA A 145 -28.24 -34.43 -20.09
C ALA A 145 -27.59 -34.16 -18.73
N LEU A 146 -27.57 -35.15 -17.82
CA LEU A 146 -26.88 -35.07 -16.53
C LEU A 146 -25.36 -34.95 -16.70
N VAL A 147 -24.77 -35.79 -17.55
CA VAL A 147 -23.34 -35.72 -17.91
C VAL A 147 -23.03 -34.40 -18.62
N GLY A 148 -23.91 -33.95 -19.52
CA GLY A 148 -23.80 -32.65 -20.17
C GLY A 148 -23.83 -31.48 -19.17
N ALA A 149 -24.74 -31.52 -18.18
CA ALA A 149 -24.81 -30.54 -17.11
C ALA A 149 -23.60 -30.59 -16.17
N LEU A 150 -23.08 -31.79 -15.88
CA LEU A 150 -21.87 -32.00 -15.08
C LEU A 150 -20.62 -31.48 -15.81
N LEU A 151 -20.46 -31.79 -17.09
CA LEU A 151 -19.39 -31.24 -17.93
C LEU A 151 -19.53 -29.72 -18.06
N TRP A 152 -20.75 -29.21 -18.23
CA TRP A 152 -21.04 -27.79 -18.28
C TRP A 152 -20.76 -27.09 -16.93
N ALA A 153 -20.71 -27.81 -15.81
CA ALA A 153 -20.28 -27.26 -14.52
C ALA A 153 -18.76 -27.29 -14.32
N ILE A 154 -18.04 -28.24 -14.93
CA ILE A 154 -16.60 -28.45 -14.75
C ILE A 154 -15.76 -27.66 -15.77
N VAL A 155 -16.17 -27.66 -17.04
CA VAL A 155 -15.48 -27.03 -18.17
C VAL A 155 -15.42 -25.49 -18.13
N PRO A 156 -16.36 -24.74 -17.52
CA PRO A 156 -16.29 -23.28 -17.46
C PRO A 156 -15.06 -22.77 -16.73
N GLY A 157 -14.52 -23.45 -15.70
CA GLY A 157 -13.29 -22.97 -15.03
C GLY A 157 -12.15 -22.81 -16.04
N VAL A 158 -11.84 -23.88 -16.77
CA VAL A 158 -10.76 -23.89 -17.77
C VAL A 158 -11.08 -23.04 -19.01
N THR A 159 -12.34 -23.01 -19.45
CA THR A 159 -12.74 -22.29 -20.68
C THR A 159 -13.05 -20.81 -20.46
N LEU A 160 -13.48 -20.41 -19.27
CA LEU A 160 -13.65 -19.01 -18.88
C LEU A 160 -12.29 -18.38 -18.62
N ASP A 161 -11.36 -19.08 -17.96
CA ASP A 161 -10.00 -18.58 -17.76
C ASP A 161 -9.28 -18.40 -19.09
N ALA A 162 -9.44 -19.35 -20.03
CA ALA A 162 -8.97 -19.19 -21.40
C ALA A 162 -9.73 -18.13 -22.21
N ARG A 163 -11.04 -17.93 -22.00
CA ARG A 163 -11.80 -16.83 -22.64
C ARG A 163 -11.39 -15.46 -22.10
N ARG A 164 -11.10 -15.36 -20.81
CA ARG A 164 -10.60 -14.16 -20.13
C ARG A 164 -9.19 -13.82 -20.58
N ALA A 165 -8.30 -14.80 -20.62
CA ALA A 165 -6.97 -14.66 -21.20
C ALA A 165 -7.06 -14.21 -22.67
N ARG A 166 -7.97 -14.79 -23.47
CA ARG A 166 -8.22 -14.33 -24.86
C ARG A 166 -8.80 -12.92 -24.95
N GLU A 167 -9.64 -12.51 -24.01
CA GLU A 167 -10.22 -11.15 -24.02
C GLU A 167 -9.19 -10.10 -23.58
N LEU A 168 -8.27 -10.47 -22.69
CA LEU A 168 -7.07 -9.70 -22.36
C LEU A 168 -6.13 -9.64 -23.56
N ASP A 169 -5.86 -10.76 -24.23
CA ASP A 169 -5.00 -10.83 -25.42
C ASP A 169 -5.58 -10.02 -26.60
N ARG A 170 -6.91 -9.95 -26.74
CA ARG A 170 -7.57 -9.02 -27.68
C ARG A 170 -7.29 -7.54 -27.39
N ARG A 171 -6.92 -7.22 -26.16
CA ARG A 171 -6.59 -5.87 -25.66
C ARG A 171 -5.09 -5.74 -25.36
N ARG A 172 -4.24 -6.54 -26.03
CA ARG A 172 -2.76 -6.51 -25.92
C ARG A 172 -2.17 -5.12 -26.18
N ASP A 173 -2.89 -4.25 -26.88
CA ASP A 173 -2.53 -2.85 -27.11
C ASP A 173 -2.68 -1.94 -25.88
N ARG A 174 -3.39 -2.40 -24.83
CA ARG A 174 -3.72 -1.61 -23.63
C ARG A 174 -2.91 -2.01 -22.39
N TYR A 175 -1.92 -2.87 -22.55
CA TYR A 175 -0.93 -3.16 -21.50
C TYR A 175 0.44 -3.45 -22.10
N VAL A 176 1.48 -3.23 -21.31
CA VAL A 176 2.88 -3.48 -21.66
C VAL A 176 3.49 -4.36 -20.59
N VAL A 177 4.11 -5.44 -21.03
CA VAL A 177 4.76 -6.41 -20.13
C VAL A 177 6.27 -6.40 -20.32
N PRO A 178 7.06 -6.86 -19.32
CA PRO A 178 8.52 -6.87 -19.40
C PRO A 178 9.12 -7.57 -20.63
N GLU A 179 8.41 -8.49 -21.28
CA GLU A 179 8.84 -9.22 -22.49
C GLU A 179 8.69 -8.38 -23.74
N ASP A 180 7.76 -7.43 -23.74
CA ASP A 180 7.58 -6.48 -24.85
C ASP A 180 8.71 -5.45 -24.87
N LEU A 181 9.53 -5.41 -23.81
CA LEU A 181 10.63 -4.50 -23.61
C LEU A 181 11.95 -5.24 -23.81
N ASP A 182 12.94 -4.57 -24.38
CA ASP A 182 14.32 -5.06 -24.35
C ASP A 182 15.04 -4.59 -23.07
N ALA A 183 16.27 -5.08 -22.84
CA ALA A 183 17.02 -4.79 -21.63
C ALA A 183 17.13 -3.29 -21.26
N PRO A 184 17.52 -2.38 -22.18
CA PRO A 184 17.59 -0.96 -21.85
C PRO A 184 16.21 -0.32 -21.65
N ALA A 185 15.17 -0.75 -22.37
CA ALA A 185 13.81 -0.27 -22.15
C ALA A 185 13.28 -0.69 -20.77
N ARG A 186 13.53 -1.93 -20.35
CA ARG A 186 13.19 -2.41 -19.00
C ARG A 186 13.88 -1.58 -17.91
N ALA A 187 15.16 -1.28 -18.08
CA ALA A 187 15.92 -0.48 -17.11
C ALA A 187 15.37 0.95 -16.98
N LEU A 188 14.99 1.60 -18.10
CA LEU A 188 14.37 2.92 -18.08
C LEU A 188 12.97 2.90 -17.43
N LEU A 189 12.16 1.89 -17.72
CA LEU A 189 10.83 1.76 -17.11
C LEU A 189 10.93 1.53 -15.60
N ALA A 190 11.84 0.66 -15.14
CA ALA A 190 12.07 0.42 -13.73
C ALA A 190 12.57 1.66 -12.97
N ARG A 191 13.33 2.54 -13.64
CA ARG A 191 13.70 3.86 -13.09
C ARG A 191 12.49 4.77 -12.93
N ALA A 192 11.65 4.88 -13.95
CA ALA A 192 10.42 5.68 -13.89
C ALA A 192 9.49 5.20 -12.78
N GLN A 193 9.29 3.89 -12.67
CA GLN A 193 8.47 3.25 -11.64
C GLN A 193 8.97 3.55 -10.24
N ARG A 194 10.28 3.41 -9.99
CA ARG A 194 10.88 3.77 -8.69
C ARG A 194 10.70 5.24 -8.34
N ALA A 195 10.83 6.14 -9.32
CA ALA A 195 10.63 7.57 -9.10
C ALA A 195 9.16 7.85 -8.71
N ILE A 196 8.20 7.27 -9.44
CA ILE A 196 6.77 7.40 -9.15
C ILE A 196 6.43 6.84 -7.76
N ASP A 197 6.92 5.63 -7.43
CA ASP A 197 6.69 5.01 -6.13
C ASP A 197 7.27 5.85 -5.00
N THR A 198 8.45 6.45 -5.20
CA THR A 198 9.06 7.35 -4.21
C THR A 198 8.16 8.56 -3.93
N VAL A 199 7.56 9.16 -4.97
CA VAL A 199 6.62 10.29 -4.79
C VAL A 199 5.34 9.84 -4.10
N LEU A 200 4.75 8.71 -4.51
CA LEU A 200 3.48 8.24 -3.96
C LEU A 200 3.61 7.76 -2.51
N THR A 201 4.80 7.32 -2.10
CA THR A 201 5.07 6.89 -0.71
C THR A 201 5.55 8.03 0.19
N ALA A 202 5.91 9.19 -0.38
CA ALA A 202 6.37 10.36 0.38
C ALA A 202 5.33 10.84 1.39
N GLU A 203 5.78 11.28 2.55
CA GLU A 203 4.93 11.74 3.64
C GLU A 203 4.13 12.98 3.23
N VAL A 204 4.78 13.92 2.51
CA VAL A 204 4.15 15.11 1.94
C VAL A 204 3.02 14.80 0.95
N HIS A 205 3.09 13.65 0.24
CA HIS A 205 2.01 13.23 -0.65
C HIS A 205 0.82 12.69 0.15
N ARG A 206 1.08 11.82 1.13
CA ARG A 206 0.01 11.24 1.98
C ARG A 206 -0.75 12.29 2.77
N GLU A 207 -0.09 13.37 3.15
CA GLU A 207 -0.70 14.49 3.88
C GLU A 207 -1.40 15.52 2.96
N GLY A 208 -1.37 15.30 1.65
CA GLY A 208 -2.00 16.21 0.68
C GLY A 208 -1.30 17.55 0.53
N LEU A 209 -0.04 17.66 0.96
CA LEU A 209 0.78 18.87 0.82
C LEU A 209 1.34 19.04 -0.60
N LEU A 210 1.54 17.92 -1.29
CA LEU A 210 1.63 17.90 -2.75
C LEU A 210 0.22 17.80 -3.32
N ASP A 211 -0.01 18.31 -4.54
CA ASP A 211 -1.30 18.17 -5.25
C ASP A 211 -1.63 16.68 -5.47
N ALA A 212 -2.20 16.06 -4.44
CA ALA A 212 -2.35 14.61 -4.35
C ALA A 212 -3.40 14.12 -5.34
N ILE A 213 -4.37 14.98 -5.70
CA ILE A 213 -5.39 14.66 -6.70
C ILE A 213 -4.77 14.64 -8.09
N ASP A 214 -3.92 15.62 -8.44
CA ASP A 214 -3.23 15.59 -9.74
C ASP A 214 -2.24 14.43 -9.81
N ASN A 215 -1.46 14.18 -8.75
CA ASN A 215 -0.45 13.13 -8.75
C ASN A 215 -1.03 11.71 -8.90
N THR A 216 -2.15 11.41 -8.24
CA THR A 216 -2.77 10.07 -8.29
C THR A 216 -3.36 9.72 -9.65
N VAL A 217 -3.68 10.73 -10.48
CA VAL A 217 -4.23 10.55 -11.83
C VAL A 217 -3.15 10.71 -12.90
N THR A 218 -2.28 11.69 -12.74
CA THR A 218 -1.29 12.07 -13.74
C THR A 218 -0.11 11.10 -13.74
N LEU A 219 0.44 10.70 -12.59
CA LEU A 219 1.61 9.82 -12.54
C LEU A 219 1.36 8.44 -13.17
N PRO A 220 0.24 7.73 -12.90
CA PRO A 220 -0.05 6.47 -13.58
C PRO A 220 -0.21 6.62 -15.10
N ARG A 221 -0.78 7.75 -15.56
CA ARG A 221 -0.88 8.05 -16.99
C ARG A 221 0.50 8.32 -17.62
N GLN A 222 1.39 9.02 -16.91
CA GLN A 222 2.77 9.21 -17.36
C GLN A 222 3.52 7.86 -17.45
N GLU A 223 3.34 6.97 -16.47
CA GLU A 223 3.91 5.61 -16.47
C GLU A 223 3.48 4.84 -17.73
N TRP A 224 2.18 4.83 -18.02
CA TRP A 224 1.59 4.16 -19.18
C TRP A 224 2.13 4.70 -20.51
N GLU A 225 2.16 6.02 -20.68
CA GLU A 225 2.69 6.63 -21.90
C GLU A 225 4.18 6.34 -22.11
N ILE A 226 4.98 6.34 -21.05
CA ILE A 226 6.40 5.97 -21.11
C ILE A 226 6.54 4.50 -21.51
N ALA A 227 5.79 3.60 -20.87
CA ALA A 227 5.82 2.17 -21.16
C ALA A 227 5.46 1.87 -22.63
N GLN A 228 4.42 2.50 -23.18
CA GLN A 228 4.05 2.33 -24.58
C GLN A 228 5.13 2.79 -25.56
N ILE A 229 5.77 3.93 -25.29
CA ILE A 229 6.84 4.43 -26.16
C ILE A 229 8.05 3.50 -26.08
N LEU A 230 8.41 3.04 -24.88
CA LEU A 230 9.51 2.10 -24.68
C LEU A 230 9.27 0.75 -25.37
N ALA A 231 8.06 0.20 -25.28
CA ALA A 231 7.68 -1.02 -26.00
C ALA A 231 7.77 -0.84 -27.52
N ARG A 232 7.33 0.30 -28.05
CA ARG A 232 7.47 0.63 -29.48
C ARG A 232 8.93 0.74 -29.90
N GLN A 233 9.76 1.39 -29.09
CA GLN A 233 11.21 1.53 -29.35
C GLN A 233 11.93 0.18 -29.28
N ALA A 234 11.58 -0.69 -28.33
CA ALA A 234 12.11 -2.05 -28.22
C ALA A 234 11.74 -2.87 -29.47
N ARG A 235 10.46 -2.89 -29.86
CA ARG A 235 10.00 -3.59 -31.08
C ARG A 235 10.74 -3.12 -32.34
N LEU A 236 10.93 -1.80 -32.51
CA LEU A 236 11.65 -1.25 -33.66
C LEU A 236 13.13 -1.64 -33.68
N ARG A 237 13.76 -1.80 -32.51
CA ARG A 237 15.13 -2.30 -32.42
C ARG A 237 15.21 -3.78 -32.71
N THR A 238 14.34 -4.59 -32.13
CA THR A 238 14.30 -6.04 -32.39
C THR A 238 14.05 -6.36 -33.86
N ALA A 239 13.09 -5.67 -34.51
CA ALA A 239 12.85 -5.86 -35.94
C ALA A 239 14.09 -5.53 -36.77
N ARG A 240 14.78 -4.44 -36.41
CA ARG A 240 16.00 -4.03 -37.09
C ARG A 240 17.16 -4.99 -36.87
N ASP A 241 17.35 -5.48 -35.65
CA ASP A 241 18.43 -6.42 -35.34
C ASP A 241 18.23 -7.74 -36.10
N ALA A 242 16.98 -8.14 -36.37
CA ALA A 242 16.67 -9.27 -37.23
C ALA A 242 17.06 -8.98 -38.71
N ASP A 243 16.66 -7.82 -39.25
CA ASP A 243 16.97 -7.44 -40.63
C ASP A 243 18.49 -7.20 -40.87
N ALA A 244 19.21 -6.71 -39.86
CA ALA A 244 20.65 -6.45 -39.94
C ALA A 244 21.50 -7.72 -40.03
N VAL A 245 20.97 -8.88 -39.62
CA VAL A 245 21.62 -10.18 -39.81
C VAL A 245 21.47 -10.67 -41.26
N GLU A 246 20.48 -10.18 -42.00
CA GLU A 246 20.21 -10.56 -43.40
C GLU A 246 20.84 -9.61 -44.43
N ASP A 247 20.91 -8.30 -44.14
CA ASP A 247 21.42 -7.28 -45.08
C ASP A 247 22.75 -6.64 -44.62
N GLU A 248 23.89 -7.16 -45.11
CA GLU A 248 25.23 -6.58 -44.90
C GLU A 248 25.62 -5.48 -45.92
N LEU A 249 24.71 -5.07 -46.81
CA LEU A 249 25.02 -4.14 -47.90
C LEU A 249 25.15 -2.68 -47.39
N PRO A 250 26.23 -1.96 -47.75
CA PRO A 250 26.50 -0.60 -47.27
C PRO A 250 25.46 0.44 -47.72
N GLU A 251 24.77 0.21 -48.84
CA GLU A 251 23.69 1.05 -49.35
C GLU A 251 22.43 1.01 -48.46
N VAL A 252 22.08 -0.18 -47.96
CA VAL A 252 20.94 -0.38 -47.03
C VAL A 252 21.26 0.30 -45.69
N GLU A 253 22.49 0.13 -45.20
CA GLU A 253 22.96 0.80 -43.99
C GLU A 253 22.88 2.34 -44.11
N ALA A 254 23.28 2.91 -45.25
CA ALA A 254 23.15 4.34 -45.50
C ALA A 254 21.67 4.82 -45.50
N ALA A 255 20.76 4.05 -46.10
CA ALA A 255 19.33 4.35 -46.13
C ALA A 255 18.67 4.26 -44.74
N LEU A 256 19.17 3.39 -43.88
CA LEU A 256 18.62 3.19 -42.54
C LEU A 256 19.15 4.19 -41.50
N ARG A 257 20.20 4.96 -41.79
CA ARG A 257 20.80 5.96 -40.87
C ARG A 257 19.81 7.03 -40.38
N PRO A 258 18.99 7.67 -41.24
CA PRO A 258 18.00 8.65 -40.79
C PRO A 258 16.93 8.06 -39.87
N LEU A 259 16.63 6.76 -40.01
CA LEU A 259 15.70 6.06 -39.13
C LEU A 259 16.31 5.82 -37.75
N ARG A 260 17.61 5.48 -37.67
CA ARG A 260 18.34 5.39 -36.39
C ARG A 260 18.31 6.71 -35.66
N GLU A 261 18.63 7.81 -36.34
CA GLU A 261 18.61 9.13 -35.70
C GLU A 261 17.23 9.52 -35.17
N LYS A 262 16.14 9.16 -35.88
CA LYS A 262 14.78 9.39 -35.39
C LYS A 262 14.49 8.58 -34.12
N LEU A 263 14.90 7.32 -34.10
CA LEU A 263 14.78 6.47 -32.92
C LEU A 263 15.60 7.01 -31.75
N ASP A 264 16.85 7.39 -31.98
CA ASP A 264 17.75 7.94 -30.94
C ASP A 264 17.18 9.23 -30.34
N ARG A 265 16.63 10.13 -31.18
CA ARG A 265 15.92 11.33 -30.70
C ARG A 265 14.71 10.96 -29.84
N SER A 266 13.98 9.91 -30.21
CA SER A 266 12.84 9.41 -29.42
C SER A 266 13.29 8.83 -28.08
N VAL A 267 14.35 8.01 -28.07
CA VAL A 267 14.93 7.44 -26.84
C VAL A 267 15.40 8.56 -25.92
N ALA A 268 16.15 9.54 -26.45
CA ALA A 268 16.62 10.69 -25.67
C ALA A 268 15.47 11.52 -25.08
N ALA A 269 14.36 11.67 -25.81
CA ALA A 269 13.19 12.38 -25.30
C ALA A 269 12.52 11.64 -24.12
N VAL A 270 12.38 10.31 -24.22
CA VAL A 270 11.84 9.49 -23.12
C VAL A 270 12.78 9.48 -21.93
N THR A 271 14.09 9.34 -22.14
CA THR A 271 15.09 9.42 -21.06
C THR A 271 14.99 10.73 -20.30
N ARG A 272 14.89 11.88 -20.99
CA ARG A 272 14.68 13.18 -20.33
C ARG A 272 13.39 13.26 -19.52
N ARG A 273 12.32 12.60 -19.97
CA ARG A 273 11.05 12.51 -19.24
C ARG A 273 11.22 11.68 -17.96
N VAL A 274 11.94 10.56 -18.01
CA VAL A 274 12.28 9.76 -16.83
C VAL A 274 13.15 10.55 -15.86
N GLU A 275 14.17 11.26 -16.33
CA GLU A 275 15.01 12.14 -15.50
C GLU A 275 14.22 13.30 -14.87
N ALA A 276 13.15 13.77 -15.53
CA ALA A 276 12.24 14.74 -14.93
C ALA A 276 11.43 14.13 -13.77
N LEU A 277 10.97 12.88 -13.91
CA LEU A 277 10.30 12.14 -12.83
C LEU A 277 11.26 11.87 -11.66
N GLU A 278 12.50 11.48 -11.91
CA GLU A 278 13.52 11.26 -10.87
C GLU A 278 13.79 12.55 -10.10
N ARG A 279 13.98 13.68 -10.79
CA ARG A 279 14.13 14.99 -10.14
C ARG A 279 12.89 15.45 -9.40
N TYR A 280 11.71 14.97 -9.77
CA TYR A 280 10.47 15.23 -9.02
C TYR A 280 10.43 14.41 -7.73
N ALA A 281 10.82 13.13 -7.80
CA ALA A 281 10.98 12.27 -6.63
C ALA A 281 12.00 12.80 -5.62
N GLU A 282 13.15 13.28 -6.09
CA GLU A 282 14.16 13.93 -5.22
C GLU A 282 13.59 15.14 -4.48
N ARG A 283 12.78 15.96 -5.16
CA ARG A 283 12.12 17.11 -4.53
C ARG A 283 11.07 16.68 -3.49
N ALA A 284 10.34 15.59 -3.74
CA ALA A 284 9.40 15.04 -2.77
C ALA A 284 10.14 14.57 -1.49
N VAL A 285 11.28 13.90 -1.64
CA VAL A 285 12.12 13.49 -0.50
C VAL A 285 12.67 14.70 0.27
N ALA A 286 13.17 15.72 -0.43
CA ALA A 286 13.64 16.95 0.22
C ALA A 286 12.51 17.68 0.96
N ALA A 287 11.28 17.64 0.42
CA ALA A 287 10.11 18.19 1.09
C ALA A 287 9.73 17.40 2.35
N ASP A 288 9.84 16.06 2.33
CA ASP A 288 9.68 15.23 3.53
C ASP A 288 10.70 15.59 4.62
N GLU A 289 11.95 15.82 4.25
CA GLU A 289 13.00 16.24 5.21
C GLU A 289 12.66 17.59 5.84
N ALA A 290 12.21 18.56 5.02
CA ALA A 290 11.78 19.86 5.51
C ALA A 290 10.56 19.76 6.45
N LEU A 291 9.57 18.92 6.12
CA LEU A 291 8.41 18.66 6.96
C LEU A 291 8.80 18.06 8.32
N ARG A 292 9.72 17.08 8.33
CA ARG A 292 10.25 16.50 9.57
C ARG A 292 11.04 17.51 10.39
N ALA A 293 11.83 18.37 9.75
CA ALA A 293 12.57 19.44 10.42
C ALA A 293 11.62 20.45 11.07
N GLN A 294 10.58 20.87 10.36
CA GLN A 294 9.54 21.76 10.89
C GLN A 294 8.88 21.16 12.15
N ARG A 295 8.43 19.91 12.07
CA ARG A 295 7.81 19.21 13.21
C ARG A 295 8.73 19.12 14.42
N ARG A 296 10.02 18.90 14.19
CA ARG A 296 11.01 18.84 15.25
C ARG A 296 11.21 20.20 15.92
N LEU A 297 11.22 21.28 15.14
CA LEU A 297 11.30 22.64 15.68
C LEU A 297 10.04 23.00 16.47
N GLU A 298 8.86 22.63 15.98
CA GLU A 298 7.59 22.83 16.71
C GLU A 298 7.56 22.06 18.03
N ALA A 299 8.07 20.83 18.06
CA ALA A 299 8.21 20.05 19.29
C ALA A 299 9.17 20.73 20.29
N LEU A 300 10.37 21.13 19.84
CA LEU A 300 11.32 21.84 20.69
C LEU A 300 10.77 23.17 21.23
N THR A 301 9.99 23.90 20.43
CA THR A 301 9.35 25.14 20.87
C THR A 301 8.30 24.87 21.95
N ARG A 302 7.54 23.77 21.82
CA ARG A 302 6.58 23.36 22.85
C ARG A 302 7.28 23.03 24.17
N ASP A 303 8.40 22.29 24.09
CA ASP A 303 9.18 21.89 25.26
C ASP A 303 9.88 23.11 25.90
N ALA A 304 10.30 24.11 25.11
CA ALA A 304 10.89 25.35 25.61
C ALA A 304 9.98 26.10 26.61
N HIS A 305 8.66 26.07 26.41
CA HIS A 305 7.72 26.67 27.36
C HIS A 305 7.74 25.98 28.74
N GLU A 306 8.05 24.69 28.80
CA GLU A 306 8.20 23.96 30.07
C GLU A 306 9.50 24.36 30.77
N TYR A 307 10.59 24.56 30.03
CA TYR A 307 11.85 25.09 30.57
C TYR A 307 11.69 26.53 31.07
N ASP A 308 10.96 27.38 30.35
CA ASP A 308 10.66 28.76 30.79
C ASP A 308 9.82 28.76 32.08
N ALA A 309 8.86 27.83 32.22
CA ALA A 309 8.07 27.68 33.44
C ALA A 309 8.92 27.22 34.63
N LEU A 310 9.83 26.26 34.43
CA LEU A 310 10.77 25.82 35.47
C LEU A 310 11.70 26.96 35.93
N LEU A 311 12.18 27.79 35.00
CA LEU A 311 12.94 29.00 35.33
C LEU A 311 12.11 30.01 36.14
N ALA A 312 10.84 30.20 35.80
CA ALA A 312 9.94 31.08 36.54
C ALA A 312 9.65 30.56 37.96
N ASP A 313 9.48 29.25 38.15
CA ASP A 313 9.29 28.67 39.48
C ASP A 313 10.58 28.71 40.31
N ALA A 314 11.74 28.41 39.73
CA ALA A 314 13.02 28.54 40.43
C ALA A 314 13.30 29.98 40.89
N THR A 315 13.01 30.98 40.05
CA THR A 315 13.14 32.39 40.44
C THR A 315 12.13 32.79 41.51
N ARG A 316 10.90 32.24 41.49
CA ARG A 316 9.93 32.42 42.60
C ARG A 316 10.45 31.81 43.89
N ASP A 317 11.03 30.62 43.85
CA ASP A 317 11.58 29.94 45.03
C ASP A 317 12.76 30.73 45.62
N GLU A 318 13.66 31.25 44.79
CA GLU A 318 14.74 32.15 45.24
C GLU A 318 14.20 33.40 45.96
N LEU A 319 13.11 33.98 45.46
CA LEU A 319 12.45 35.13 46.10
C LEU A 319 11.70 34.76 47.40
N ALA A 320 11.37 33.49 47.62
CA ALA A 320 10.71 33.00 48.83
C ALA A 320 11.68 32.77 50.00
N ILE A 321 12.98 32.57 49.73
CA ILE A 321 14.02 32.32 50.75
C ILE A 321 14.04 33.40 51.85
N PRO A 322 14.07 34.71 51.55
CA PRO A 322 14.11 35.75 52.59
C PRO A 322 12.81 35.85 53.42
N ALA A 323 11.68 35.35 52.91
CA ALA A 323 10.45 35.28 53.66
C ALA A 323 10.48 34.11 54.68
N ILE A 324 11.03 32.97 54.28
CA ILE A 324 11.23 31.80 55.15
C ILE A 324 12.25 32.10 56.25
N GLU A 325 13.34 32.80 55.94
CA GLU A 325 14.32 33.24 56.94
C GLU A 325 13.67 34.10 58.02
N ARG A 326 12.84 35.09 57.62
CA ARG A 326 12.09 35.92 58.58
C ARG A 326 11.12 35.13 59.44
N LEU A 327 10.41 34.15 58.86
CA LEU A 327 9.52 33.27 59.64
C LEU A 327 10.30 32.42 60.65
N THR A 328 11.51 32.00 60.28
CA THR A 328 12.42 31.23 61.15
C THR A 328 12.90 32.09 62.32
N GLU A 329 13.35 33.32 62.05
CA GLU A 329 13.73 34.29 63.07
C GLU A 329 12.59 34.59 64.06
N GLN A 330 11.35 34.71 63.55
CA GLN A 330 10.15 34.88 64.38
C GLN A 330 9.87 33.65 65.24
N GLY A 331 10.02 32.45 64.69
CA GLY A 331 9.93 31.20 65.44
C GLY A 331 10.94 31.13 66.57
N ASP A 332 12.21 31.48 66.30
CA ASP A 332 13.27 31.51 67.31
C ASP A 332 13.03 32.55 68.40
N ALA A 333 12.47 33.71 68.04
CA ALA A 333 12.04 34.72 69.00
C ALA A 333 10.91 34.20 69.91
N LEU A 334 9.92 33.50 69.34
CA LEU A 334 8.82 32.90 70.09
C LEU A 334 9.31 31.81 71.06
N VAL A 335 10.20 30.92 70.60
CA VAL A 335 10.80 29.87 71.43
C VAL A 335 11.57 30.48 72.61
N ARG A 336 12.34 31.55 72.38
CA ARG A 336 13.02 32.27 73.46
C ARG A 336 12.05 32.84 74.47
N ALA A 337 11.01 33.54 74.03
CA ALA A 337 10.01 34.12 74.93
C ALA A 337 9.26 33.05 75.75
N LEU A 338 8.97 31.89 75.17
CA LEU A 338 8.35 30.78 75.91
C LEU A 338 9.30 30.17 76.94
N ARG A 339 10.59 30.01 76.61
CA ARG A 339 11.61 29.54 77.56
C ARG A 339 11.80 30.52 78.71
N GLU A 340 11.82 31.82 78.44
CA GLU A 340 11.88 32.86 79.47
C GLU A 340 10.66 32.81 80.40
N ARG A 341 9.45 32.64 79.85
CA ARG A 341 8.23 32.46 80.65
C ARG A 341 8.26 31.19 81.50
N LEU A 342 8.76 30.08 80.95
CA LEU A 342 8.94 28.82 81.69
C LEU A 342 9.96 28.96 82.83
N ALA A 343 11.07 29.66 82.58
CA ALA A 343 12.07 29.95 83.61
C ALA A 343 11.48 30.83 84.72
N ALA A 344 10.77 31.90 84.39
CA ALA A 344 10.10 32.76 85.35
C ALA A 344 9.03 32.02 86.17
N ALA A 345 8.28 31.10 85.54
CA ALA A 345 7.31 30.25 86.24
C ALA A 345 7.98 29.22 87.17
N ALA A 346 9.15 28.69 86.80
CA ALA A 346 9.94 27.81 87.65
C ALA A 346 10.52 28.54 88.87
N GLU A 347 10.96 29.78 88.69
CA GLU A 347 11.45 30.66 89.77
C GLU A 347 10.31 31.01 90.75
N ALA A 348 9.14 31.40 90.23
CA ALA A 348 7.96 31.68 91.05
C ALA A 348 7.40 30.43 91.77
N GLY A 349 7.58 29.24 91.20
CA GLY A 349 7.25 27.96 91.85
C GLY A 349 8.23 27.56 92.96
N GLY A 350 9.46 28.07 92.93
CA GLY A 350 10.47 27.87 93.98
C GLY A 350 10.25 28.72 95.23
N ASP A 351 9.42 29.78 95.14
CA ASP A 351 9.10 30.72 96.22
C ASP A 351 7.80 30.36 96.98
N LEU A 352 7.22 29.18 96.71
CA LEU A 352 6.09 28.65 97.47
C LEU A 352 6.57 28.19 98.87
N PRO A 353 6.04 28.75 99.98
CA PRO A 353 6.45 28.35 101.33
C PRO A 353 6.01 26.91 101.63
N LEU A 354 6.88 26.12 102.25
CA LEU A 354 6.51 24.83 102.84
C LEU A 354 5.40 25.02 103.90
N PRO A 355 4.43 24.10 104.01
CA PRO A 355 3.38 24.22 105.02
C PRO A 355 3.99 24.15 106.42
N VAL A 356 3.67 25.16 107.25
CA VAL A 356 4.08 25.24 108.66
C VAL A 356 3.19 24.32 109.49
N ASP A 357 3.81 23.42 110.26
CA ASP A 357 3.16 22.53 111.22
C ASP A 357 2.41 23.32 112.31
N PRO A 358 1.19 22.91 112.73
CA PRO A 358 0.45 23.62 113.78
C PRO A 358 1.05 23.37 115.19
N PRO A 359 0.99 24.37 116.10
CA PRO A 359 1.63 24.29 117.41
C PRO A 359 0.86 23.42 118.41
N ALA A 360 1.63 22.81 119.31
CA ALA A 360 1.14 22.11 120.49
C ALA A 360 0.62 23.09 121.56
N GLU A 361 -0.49 22.74 122.20
CA GLU A 361 -1.05 23.39 123.38
C GLU A 361 -1.45 22.30 124.42
N PRO A 362 -1.55 22.66 125.71
CA PRO A 362 -0.77 22.08 126.82
C PRO A 362 -1.18 20.73 127.37
#